data_AF-F3ZVE8-F1
#
_entry.id   AF-F3ZVE8-F1
#
_cell.length_a   1.000
_cell.length_b   1.000
_cell.length_c   1.000
_cell.angle_alpha   90.00
_cell.angle_beta   90.00
_cell.angle_gamma   90.00
#
_symmetry.space_group_name_H-M   'P 1'
#
loop_
_entity.id
_entity.type
_entity.pdbx_description
1 polymer ?
#
loop_
_entity_poly.entity_id
_entity_poly.type
_entity_poly.pdbx_seq_one_letter_code
_entity_poly.pdbx_strand_id
1 'polypeptide(L)'
;MPTVWNKKDWELSGSEQYAEYLLDARKRFLEHNAATVEQIQQVYKRAAEDIASDIKNVAPGTLRYNHLSSLQKALEERARTINEKTLDAIYNGIRLTTEDGTLGAQMIMQDLFKYDRAGVKSLFADINERAVLAVLSRTGKDGLKLSDRIWRTGEHVNNNLKVMVEDAVARGLDSRELAKQVQQYMQPGKWTAMKKETRRRLGVSSNVSYEAMRLARTEMSHAYHEATILANQSSPSYMGIIWMLSGSHPLPDVCDDYASHNGDGFWPKGSEPPLPHPQCLCVALPKHERPDAFVERLRNWAQNPASDNGLEQWYNNIASKYISRPPSSDAIASALRENVWVSTIKRNIKDAPLDDRKALAEYLRDMGGFKYAVKIDHIKDRGLTSFTIQDGTWYTQDLILQSDDPRPYRYQIKTVFHETIHARMDSVQLTVQEQMIFDNNKILAYKLEDTIAEVIAHYMVKEAGNTEEITPAYSGYLIQILPSLKKMPEFKDCETIADFGEQLAKYRFGASRKAGWEEINKAISTYPIDVTQYAKQYEQYVKDNMDSIVEAIMDNQGLEDSDLRAAVRTSIENGWENYDINELGFQDSLIIAMNRLGVK
;
A
#
# COMPACT_ATOMS: atom_id res chain seq x y z
N MET A 1 0.70 0.54 19.26
CA MET A 1 0.52 0.05 17.87
C MET A 1 1.88 0.08 17.21
N PRO A 2 2.40 -1.00 16.63
CA PRO A 2 3.25 -0.84 15.47
C PRO A 2 2.32 -0.79 14.25
N THR A 3 2.20 0.39 13.68
CA THR A 3 1.63 0.69 12.37
C THR A 3 2.63 0.42 11.24
N VAL A 4 3.76 -0.25 11.52
CA VAL A 4 4.87 -0.40 10.60
C VAL A 4 5.22 -1.87 10.50
N TRP A 5 4.96 -2.43 9.32
CA TRP A 5 5.46 -3.72 8.88
C TRP A 5 6.93 -3.53 8.50
N ASN A 6 7.80 -4.44 8.94
CA ASN A 6 9.21 -4.39 8.58
C ASN A 6 9.43 -5.04 7.20
N LYS A 7 10.63 -4.87 6.62
CA LYS A 7 10.97 -5.38 5.26
C LYS A 7 10.69 -6.87 5.06
N LYS A 8 10.83 -7.69 6.11
CA LYS A 8 10.57 -9.12 6.10
C LYS A 8 9.08 -9.42 5.92
N ASP A 9 8.21 -8.59 6.46
CA ASP A 9 6.76 -8.78 6.39
C ASP A 9 6.21 -8.47 4.98
N TRP A 10 6.94 -7.66 4.19
CA TRP A 10 6.67 -7.38 2.77
C TRP A 10 7.04 -8.53 1.82
N GLU A 11 8.03 -9.35 2.19
CA GLU A 11 8.38 -10.56 1.43
C GLU A 11 7.27 -11.63 1.52
N LEU A 12 6.42 -11.56 2.55
CA LEU A 12 5.38 -12.56 2.85
C LEU A 12 4.13 -12.43 1.97
N SER A 13 3.78 -11.21 1.56
CA SER A 13 2.65 -10.91 0.66
C SER A 13 2.96 -11.13 -0.82
N GLY A 14 4.23 -11.42 -1.14
CA GLY A 14 4.73 -11.57 -2.51
C GLY A 14 5.01 -10.26 -3.24
N SER A 15 4.42 -9.13 -2.83
CA SER A 15 4.80 -7.78 -3.29
C SER A 15 4.43 -6.69 -2.28
N GLU A 16 5.13 -5.55 -2.36
CA GLU A 16 4.87 -4.36 -1.55
C GLU A 16 3.43 -3.85 -1.73
N GLN A 17 2.94 -3.72 -2.97
CA GLN A 17 1.55 -3.31 -3.26
C GLN A 17 0.51 -4.22 -2.59
N TYR A 18 0.71 -5.54 -2.63
CA TYR A 18 -0.22 -6.48 -2.00
C TYR A 18 -0.21 -6.35 -0.49
N ALA A 19 0.96 -6.06 0.08
CA ALA A 19 1.06 -5.80 1.50
C ALA A 19 0.34 -4.51 1.92
N GLU A 20 0.35 -3.48 1.08
CA GLU A 20 -0.44 -2.26 1.32
C GLU A 20 -1.93 -2.55 1.40
N TYR A 21 -2.46 -3.43 0.55
CA TYR A 21 -3.86 -3.84 0.61
C TYR A 21 -4.19 -4.59 1.91
N LEU A 22 -3.28 -5.43 2.39
CA LEU A 22 -3.42 -6.11 3.68
C LEU A 22 -3.35 -5.12 4.86
N LEU A 23 -2.50 -4.10 4.75
CA LEU A 23 -2.37 -3.03 5.74
C LEU A 23 -3.61 -2.14 5.83
N ASP A 24 -4.15 -1.72 4.68
CA ASP A 24 -5.38 -0.92 4.64
C ASP A 24 -6.56 -1.71 5.22
N ALA A 25 -6.68 -2.99 4.83
CA ALA A 25 -7.64 -3.91 5.44
C ALA A 25 -7.50 -3.98 6.97
N ARG A 26 -6.26 -4.09 7.48
CA ARG A 26 -6.00 -4.13 8.92
C ARG A 26 -6.31 -2.81 9.62
N LYS A 27 -6.02 -1.68 8.99
CA LYS A 27 -6.33 -0.35 9.51
C LYS A 27 -7.84 -0.16 9.63
N ARG A 28 -8.61 -0.47 8.58
CA ARG A 28 -10.07 -0.43 8.58
C ARG A 28 -10.67 -1.32 9.68
N PHE A 29 -10.13 -2.53 9.85
CA PHE A 29 -10.53 -3.41 10.95
C PHE A 29 -10.37 -2.74 12.32
N LEU A 30 -9.22 -2.10 12.59
CA LEU A 30 -8.97 -1.43 13.87
C LEU A 30 -9.93 -0.26 14.10
N GLU A 31 -10.21 0.52 13.06
CA GLU A 31 -11.14 1.65 13.10
C GLU A 31 -12.59 1.18 13.37
N HIS A 32 -13.08 0.18 12.64
CA HIS A 32 -14.41 -0.39 12.87
C HIS A 32 -14.51 -1.07 14.25
N ASN A 33 -13.46 -1.75 14.71
CA ASN A 33 -13.41 -2.33 16.04
C ASN A 33 -13.54 -1.25 17.13
N ALA A 34 -12.78 -0.16 17.02
CA ALA A 34 -12.87 0.95 17.95
C ALA A 34 -14.26 1.61 17.91
N ALA A 35 -14.81 1.86 16.73
CA ALA A 35 -16.12 2.49 16.55
C ALA A 35 -17.26 1.63 17.14
N THR A 36 -17.26 0.31 16.92
CA THR A 36 -18.25 -0.59 17.51
C THR A 36 -18.13 -0.63 19.04
N VAL A 37 -16.91 -0.65 19.58
CA VAL A 37 -16.69 -0.57 21.03
C VAL A 37 -17.24 0.74 21.58
N GLU A 38 -16.99 1.87 20.93
CA GLU A 38 -17.53 3.17 21.33
C GLU A 38 -19.06 3.18 21.28
N GLN A 39 -19.68 2.61 20.24
CA GLN A 39 -21.13 2.47 20.15
C GLN A 39 -21.71 1.72 21.34
N ILE A 40 -21.09 0.60 21.74
CA ILE A 40 -21.50 -0.17 22.93
C ILE A 40 -21.30 0.64 24.20
N GLN A 41 -20.22 1.41 24.32
CA GLN A 41 -20.04 2.33 25.47
C GLN A 41 -21.20 3.33 25.55
N GLN A 42 -21.65 3.89 24.43
CA GLN A 42 -22.80 4.81 24.42
C GLN A 42 -24.13 4.12 24.75
N VAL A 43 -24.30 2.82 24.44
CA VAL A 43 -25.46 2.03 24.88
C VAL A 43 -25.47 1.93 26.40
N TYR A 44 -24.34 1.55 27.00
CA TYR A 44 -24.21 1.40 28.45
C TYR A 44 -24.34 2.73 29.19
N LYS A 45 -23.75 3.81 28.67
CA LYS A 45 -23.85 5.15 29.25
C LYS A 45 -25.31 5.63 29.31
N ARG A 46 -26.04 5.50 28.21
CA ARG A 46 -27.46 5.86 28.15
C ARG A 46 -28.31 5.00 29.08
N ALA A 47 -28.07 3.69 29.11
CA ALA A 47 -28.79 2.81 30.02
C ALA A 47 -28.52 3.14 31.49
N ALA A 48 -27.29 3.53 31.83
CA ALA A 48 -26.93 3.97 33.17
C ALA A 48 -27.69 5.25 33.60
N GLU A 49 -27.84 6.22 32.67
CA GLU A 49 -28.60 7.46 32.89
C GLU A 49 -30.10 7.16 33.04
N ASP A 50 -30.65 6.31 32.17
CA ASP A 50 -32.04 5.90 32.19
C ASP A 50 -32.41 5.17 33.49
N ILE A 51 -31.61 4.17 33.90
CA ILE A 51 -31.85 3.42 35.14
C ILE A 51 -31.73 4.34 36.36
N ALA A 52 -30.76 5.25 36.37
CA ALA A 52 -30.63 6.22 37.44
C ALA A 52 -31.85 7.16 37.53
N SER A 53 -32.46 7.51 36.38
CA SER A 53 -33.71 8.26 36.32
C SER A 53 -34.88 7.44 36.86
N ASP A 54 -35.01 6.20 36.42
CA ASP A 54 -36.07 5.28 36.87
C ASP A 54 -36.03 5.09 38.39
N ILE A 55 -34.84 4.89 38.97
CA ILE A 55 -34.67 4.76 40.42
C ILE A 55 -35.12 6.02 41.17
N LYS A 56 -34.77 7.22 40.68
CA LYS A 56 -35.16 8.49 41.31
C LYS A 56 -36.67 8.74 41.23
N ASN A 57 -37.31 8.32 40.14
CA ASN A 57 -38.72 8.58 39.88
C ASN A 57 -39.66 7.61 40.60
N VAL A 58 -39.19 6.40 40.94
CA VAL A 58 -39.99 5.41 41.67
C VAL A 58 -40.37 5.89 43.08
N ALA A 59 -39.46 6.59 43.77
CA ALA A 59 -39.77 7.21 45.05
C ALA A 59 -38.83 8.37 45.41
N PRO A 60 -39.35 9.51 45.90
CA PRO A 60 -38.53 10.52 46.55
C PRO A 60 -38.09 10.02 47.94
N GLY A 61 -36.78 9.94 48.18
CA GLY A 61 -36.21 9.60 49.49
C GLY A 61 -35.95 8.10 49.68
N THR A 62 -36.26 7.59 50.87
CA THR A 62 -35.97 6.21 51.30
C THR A 62 -36.69 5.15 50.46
N LEU A 63 -35.94 4.20 49.91
CA LEU A 63 -36.48 3.04 49.21
C LEU A 63 -37.15 2.05 50.19
N ARG A 64 -38.27 1.45 49.77
CA ARG A 64 -39.10 0.54 50.57
C ARG A 64 -39.45 -0.72 49.78
N TYR A 65 -39.87 -1.77 50.47
CA TYR A 65 -40.17 -3.07 49.87
C TYR A 65 -41.22 -3.01 48.75
N ASN A 66 -42.25 -2.16 48.89
CA ASN A 66 -43.27 -1.96 47.87
C ASN A 66 -42.75 -1.32 46.56
N HIS A 67 -41.57 -0.68 46.57
CA HIS A 67 -40.92 -0.13 45.38
C HIS A 67 -40.15 -1.19 44.58
N LEU A 68 -39.85 -2.35 45.19
CA LEU A 68 -38.97 -3.36 44.62
C LEU A 68 -39.50 -3.92 43.29
N SER A 69 -40.80 -4.20 43.22
CA SER A 69 -41.42 -4.76 42.00
C SER A 69 -41.34 -3.77 40.82
N SER A 70 -41.61 -2.48 41.06
CA SER A 70 -41.49 -1.44 40.03
C SER A 70 -40.04 -1.27 39.55
N LEU A 71 -39.08 -1.29 40.47
CA LEU A 71 -37.66 -1.19 40.12
C LEU A 71 -37.16 -2.40 39.34
N GLN A 72 -37.56 -3.61 39.75
CA GLN A 72 -37.21 -4.85 39.04
C GLN A 72 -37.76 -4.84 37.61
N LYS A 73 -39.02 -4.43 37.42
CA LYS A 73 -39.62 -4.31 36.09
C LYS A 73 -38.89 -3.29 35.20
N ALA A 74 -38.52 -2.14 35.76
CA ALA A 74 -37.74 -1.14 35.02
C ALA A 74 -36.35 -1.69 34.64
N LEU A 75 -35.66 -2.37 35.55
CA LEU A 75 -34.37 -3.00 35.27
C LEU A 75 -34.45 -4.06 34.16
N GLU A 76 -35.48 -4.91 34.16
CA GLU A 76 -35.70 -5.92 33.12
C GLU A 76 -35.93 -5.29 31.73
N GLU A 77 -36.69 -4.21 31.65
CA GLU A 77 -36.94 -3.48 30.40
C GLU A 77 -35.66 -2.80 29.87
N ARG A 78 -34.87 -2.21 30.77
CA ARG A 78 -33.57 -1.61 30.41
C ARG A 78 -32.55 -2.67 30.00
N ALA A 79 -32.53 -3.82 30.67
CA ALA A 79 -31.68 -4.95 30.31
C ALA A 79 -32.00 -5.48 28.90
N ARG A 80 -33.29 -5.60 28.56
CA ARG A 80 -33.71 -5.97 27.20
C ARG A 80 -33.22 -4.97 26.16
N THR A 81 -33.37 -3.67 26.43
CA THR A 81 -32.89 -2.60 25.54
C THR A 81 -31.37 -2.62 25.35
N ILE A 82 -30.61 -2.86 26.41
CA ILE A 82 -29.15 -3.01 26.34
C ILE A 82 -28.80 -4.21 25.45
N ASN A 83 -29.48 -5.34 25.63
CA ASN A 83 -29.24 -6.56 24.86
C ASN A 83 -29.49 -6.34 23.37
N GLU A 84 -30.65 -5.80 23.02
CA GLU A 84 -31.02 -5.51 21.63
C GLU A 84 -29.99 -4.58 20.96
N LYS A 85 -29.68 -3.43 21.59
CA LYS A 85 -28.74 -2.46 21.01
C LYS A 85 -27.29 -2.97 20.95
N THR A 86 -26.88 -3.77 21.93
CA THR A 86 -25.54 -4.40 21.94
C THR A 86 -25.45 -5.47 20.85
N LEU A 87 -26.51 -6.26 20.68
CA LEU A 87 -26.64 -7.25 19.62
C LEU A 87 -26.53 -6.61 18.24
N ASP A 88 -27.29 -5.54 18.00
CA ASP A 88 -27.23 -4.80 16.73
C ASP A 88 -25.85 -4.20 16.46
N ALA A 89 -25.20 -3.62 17.48
CA ALA A 89 -23.86 -3.06 17.34
C ALA A 89 -22.82 -4.14 16.98
N ILE A 90 -22.88 -5.30 17.65
CA ILE A 90 -21.94 -6.40 17.40
C ILE A 90 -22.21 -7.05 16.04
N TYR A 91 -23.47 -7.26 15.65
CA TYR A 91 -23.80 -7.78 14.31
C TYR A 91 -23.27 -6.88 13.20
N ASN A 92 -23.48 -5.57 13.32
CA ASN A 92 -22.96 -4.60 12.36
C ASN A 92 -21.43 -4.58 12.35
N GLY A 93 -20.80 -4.61 13.52
CA GLY A 93 -19.34 -4.68 13.64
C GLY A 93 -18.75 -5.94 13.02
N ILE A 94 -19.39 -7.10 13.21
CA ILE A 94 -18.98 -8.37 12.58
C ILE A 94 -19.08 -8.27 11.06
N ARG A 95 -20.17 -7.71 10.52
CA ARG A 95 -20.32 -7.53 9.07
C ARG A 95 -19.18 -6.67 8.50
N LEU A 96 -18.93 -5.50 9.11
CA LEU A 96 -17.87 -4.59 8.70
C LEU A 96 -16.49 -5.23 8.77
N THR A 97 -16.16 -5.88 9.88
CA THR A 97 -14.84 -6.52 10.07
C THR A 97 -14.65 -7.78 9.24
N THR A 98 -15.74 -8.46 8.86
CA THR A 98 -15.71 -9.54 7.86
C THR A 98 -15.34 -8.97 6.48
N GLU A 99 -16.00 -7.88 6.06
CA GLU A 99 -15.68 -7.16 4.81
C GLU A 99 -14.25 -6.63 4.80
N ASP A 100 -13.74 -6.14 5.94
CA ASP A 100 -12.34 -5.73 6.06
C ASP A 100 -11.39 -6.93 5.90
N GLY A 101 -11.74 -8.08 6.47
CA GLY A 101 -10.92 -9.30 6.40
C GLY A 101 -10.78 -9.84 4.97
N THR A 102 -11.79 -9.65 4.13
CA THR A 102 -11.77 -10.09 2.71
C THR A 102 -11.19 -9.06 1.75
N LEU A 103 -11.15 -7.78 2.15
CA LEU A 103 -10.75 -6.66 1.30
C LEU A 103 -9.39 -6.88 0.61
N GLY A 104 -8.37 -7.28 1.36
CA GLY A 104 -7.02 -7.44 0.81
C GLY A 104 -7.00 -8.44 -0.34
N ALA A 105 -7.62 -9.62 -0.15
CA ALA A 105 -7.75 -10.63 -1.19
C ALA A 105 -8.55 -10.12 -2.39
N GLN A 106 -9.60 -9.34 -2.15
CA GLN A 106 -10.41 -8.74 -3.21
C GLN A 106 -9.58 -7.76 -4.06
N MET A 107 -8.83 -6.86 -3.43
CA MET A 107 -8.02 -5.86 -4.13
C MET A 107 -6.91 -6.53 -4.95
N ILE A 108 -6.22 -7.50 -4.36
CA ILE A 108 -5.22 -8.32 -5.06
C ILE A 108 -5.84 -8.98 -6.29
N MET A 109 -7.01 -9.61 -6.14
CA MET A 109 -7.66 -10.30 -7.24
C MET A 109 -8.22 -9.34 -8.30
N GLN A 110 -8.70 -8.15 -7.91
CA GLN A 110 -9.15 -7.11 -8.85
C GLN A 110 -8.00 -6.55 -9.70
N ASP A 111 -6.79 -6.54 -9.16
CA ASP A 111 -5.59 -6.16 -9.91
C ASP A 111 -5.15 -7.28 -10.84
N LEU A 112 -5.12 -8.52 -10.36
CA LEU A 112 -4.80 -9.70 -11.19
C LEU A 112 -5.79 -9.89 -12.35
N PHE A 113 -7.07 -9.63 -12.11
CA PHE A 113 -8.17 -9.83 -13.06
C PHE A 113 -8.79 -8.49 -13.49
N LYS A 114 -7.95 -7.48 -13.78
CA LYS A 114 -8.44 -6.11 -14.06
C LYS A 114 -9.41 -6.03 -15.25
N TYR A 115 -9.30 -6.96 -16.19
CA TYR A 115 -10.17 -7.06 -17.36
C TYR A 115 -11.61 -7.45 -16.99
N ASP A 116 -11.82 -8.02 -15.80
CA ASP A 116 -13.13 -8.42 -15.29
C ASP A 116 -13.29 -8.04 -13.80
N ARG A 117 -13.02 -6.77 -13.48
CA ARG A 117 -13.21 -6.23 -12.12
C ARG A 117 -14.63 -6.43 -11.60
N ALA A 118 -15.62 -6.37 -12.49
CA ALA A 118 -17.02 -6.59 -12.13
C ALA A 118 -17.24 -8.03 -11.66
N GLY A 119 -16.74 -9.02 -12.41
CA GLY A 119 -16.78 -10.42 -12.04
C GLY A 119 -16.09 -10.69 -10.70
N VAL A 120 -14.91 -10.10 -10.47
CA VAL A 120 -14.22 -10.22 -9.17
C VAL A 120 -15.06 -9.62 -8.04
N LYS A 121 -15.67 -8.44 -8.23
CA LYS A 121 -16.57 -7.84 -7.23
C LYS A 121 -17.73 -8.77 -6.90
N SER A 122 -18.34 -9.40 -7.91
CA SER A 122 -19.44 -10.34 -7.71
C SER A 122 -19.00 -11.62 -6.98
N LEU A 123 -17.82 -12.17 -7.30
CA LEU A 123 -17.23 -13.29 -6.57
C LEU A 123 -17.03 -12.94 -5.09
N PHE A 124 -16.45 -11.77 -4.81
CA PHE A 124 -16.20 -11.36 -3.43
C PHE A 124 -17.45 -10.94 -2.67
N ALA A 125 -18.51 -10.49 -3.35
CA ALA A 125 -19.81 -10.28 -2.71
C ALA A 125 -20.37 -11.60 -2.14
N ASP A 126 -20.30 -12.70 -2.91
CA ASP A 126 -20.71 -14.03 -2.45
C ASP A 126 -19.79 -14.57 -1.33
N ILE A 127 -18.48 -14.39 -1.46
CA ILE A 127 -17.51 -14.77 -0.40
C ILE A 127 -17.82 -14.02 0.90
N ASN A 128 -18.08 -12.70 0.81
CA ASN A 128 -18.39 -11.87 1.98
C ASN A 128 -19.68 -12.34 2.64
N GLU A 129 -20.74 -12.60 1.88
CA GLU A 129 -22.00 -13.12 2.40
C GLU A 129 -21.80 -14.45 3.12
N ARG A 130 -21.08 -15.41 2.49
CA ARG A 130 -20.76 -16.70 3.11
C ARG A 130 -19.91 -16.56 4.37
N ALA A 131 -18.92 -15.68 4.36
CA ALA A 131 -18.07 -15.42 5.52
C ALA A 131 -18.89 -14.82 6.68
N VAL A 132 -19.76 -13.86 6.42
CA VAL A 132 -20.66 -13.29 7.45
C VAL A 132 -21.56 -14.38 8.01
N LEU A 133 -22.21 -15.18 7.16
CA LEU A 133 -23.09 -16.26 7.60
C LEU A 133 -22.33 -17.32 8.42
N ALA A 134 -21.11 -17.70 8.01
CA ALA A 134 -20.28 -18.64 8.75
C ALA A 134 -19.93 -18.11 10.15
N VAL A 135 -19.49 -16.85 10.23
CA VAL A 135 -19.13 -16.20 11.50
C VAL A 135 -20.36 -16.07 12.42
N LEU A 136 -21.52 -15.68 11.88
CA LEU A 136 -22.73 -15.49 12.68
C LEU A 136 -23.40 -16.80 13.11
N SER A 137 -23.26 -17.86 12.30
CA SER A 137 -23.80 -19.19 12.61
C SER A 137 -22.89 -20.02 13.51
N ARG A 138 -21.66 -19.56 13.79
CA ARG A 138 -20.72 -20.30 14.60
C ARG A 138 -21.25 -20.56 16.00
N THR A 139 -20.93 -21.76 16.48
CA THR A 139 -21.12 -22.14 17.88
C THR A 139 -19.75 -22.21 18.52
N GLY A 140 -19.54 -21.48 19.61
CA GLY A 140 -18.28 -21.50 20.34
C GLY A 140 -17.98 -22.87 20.93
N LYS A 141 -16.74 -23.08 21.40
CA LYS A 141 -16.34 -24.32 22.11
C LYS A 141 -17.22 -24.63 23.34
N ASP A 142 -17.88 -23.61 23.87
CA ASP A 142 -18.83 -23.67 24.99
C ASP A 142 -20.26 -24.04 24.57
N GLY A 143 -20.52 -24.31 23.28
CA GLY A 143 -21.85 -24.66 22.77
C GLY A 143 -22.78 -23.46 22.56
N LEU A 144 -22.27 -22.23 22.67
CA LEU A 144 -23.07 -21.01 22.61
C LEU A 144 -22.91 -20.27 21.29
N LYS A 145 -24.01 -19.71 20.79
CA LYS A 145 -24.03 -18.75 19.69
C LYS A 145 -23.79 -17.33 20.20
N LEU A 146 -23.57 -16.40 19.28
CA LEU A 146 -23.41 -14.98 19.58
C LEU A 146 -24.59 -14.41 20.39
N SER A 147 -25.82 -14.71 19.99
CA SER A 147 -27.03 -14.30 20.69
C SER A 147 -27.05 -14.78 22.14
N ASP A 148 -26.63 -16.02 22.40
CA ASP A 148 -26.60 -16.60 23.73
C ASP A 148 -25.56 -15.92 24.62
N ARG A 149 -24.40 -15.58 24.04
CA ARG A 149 -23.32 -14.86 24.74
C ARG A 149 -23.75 -13.45 25.13
N ILE A 150 -24.44 -12.76 24.22
CA ILE A 150 -24.95 -11.40 24.47
C ILE A 150 -26.07 -11.45 25.50
N TRP A 151 -27.00 -12.40 25.38
CA TRP A 151 -28.04 -12.64 26.37
C TRP A 151 -27.46 -12.89 27.76
N ARG A 152 -26.46 -13.78 27.88
CA ARG A 152 -25.74 -14.03 29.15
C ARG A 152 -25.09 -12.77 29.71
N THR A 153 -24.46 -11.96 28.85
CA THR A 153 -23.84 -10.70 29.28
C THR A 153 -24.91 -9.75 29.85
N GLY A 154 -26.05 -9.64 29.19
CA GLY A 154 -27.21 -8.88 29.67
C GLY A 154 -27.78 -9.36 30.99
N GLU A 155 -27.98 -10.68 31.11
CA GLU A 155 -28.47 -11.32 32.34
C GLU A 155 -27.53 -11.07 33.51
N HIS A 156 -26.22 -11.09 33.28
CA HIS A 156 -25.24 -10.71 34.31
C HIS A 156 -25.41 -9.26 34.77
N VAL A 157 -25.67 -8.32 33.85
CA VAL A 157 -25.97 -6.92 34.20
C VAL A 157 -27.25 -6.84 35.02
N ASN A 158 -28.33 -7.45 34.55
CA ASN A 158 -29.63 -7.42 35.20
C ASN A 158 -29.58 -8.01 36.62
N ASN A 159 -28.96 -9.18 36.78
CA ASN A 159 -28.80 -9.85 38.07
C ASN A 159 -27.97 -9.01 39.06
N ASN A 160 -26.87 -8.41 38.59
CA ASN A 160 -26.06 -7.53 39.43
C ASN A 160 -26.85 -6.30 39.90
N LEU A 161 -27.61 -5.67 39.00
CA LEU A 161 -28.43 -4.51 39.34
C LEU A 161 -29.57 -4.88 40.29
N LYS A 162 -30.21 -6.04 40.09
CA LYS A 162 -31.24 -6.56 40.98
C LYS A 162 -30.71 -6.74 42.40
N VAL A 163 -29.54 -7.36 42.56
CA VAL A 163 -28.90 -7.52 43.88
C VAL A 163 -28.57 -6.16 44.52
N MET A 164 -28.09 -5.20 43.73
CA MET A 164 -27.83 -3.83 44.22
C MET A 164 -29.12 -3.13 44.69
N VAL A 165 -30.22 -3.27 43.94
CA VAL A 165 -31.53 -2.71 44.31
C VAL A 165 -32.08 -3.39 45.57
N GLU A 166 -32.03 -4.72 45.66
CA GLU A 166 -32.49 -5.49 46.82
C GLU A 166 -31.73 -5.10 48.09
N ASP A 167 -30.40 -5.00 48.02
CA ASP A 167 -29.56 -4.55 49.14
C ASP A 167 -29.86 -3.10 49.53
N ALA A 168 -30.11 -2.21 48.56
CA ALA A 168 -30.46 -0.82 48.83
C ALA A 168 -31.86 -0.67 49.46
N VAL A 169 -32.85 -1.44 49.00
CA VAL A 169 -34.19 -1.50 49.60
C VAL A 169 -34.12 -2.05 51.02
N ALA A 170 -33.35 -3.14 51.25
CA ALA A 170 -33.18 -3.75 52.57
C ALA A 170 -32.53 -2.80 53.58
N ARG A 171 -31.59 -1.95 53.12
CA ARG A 171 -30.94 -0.92 53.95
C ARG A 171 -31.74 0.37 54.11
N GLY A 172 -32.86 0.54 53.39
CA GLY A 172 -33.58 1.81 53.32
C GLY A 172 -32.72 2.94 52.74
N LEU A 173 -31.93 2.64 51.70
CA LEU A 173 -31.07 3.63 51.06
C LEU A 173 -31.90 4.72 50.37
N ASP A 174 -31.36 5.93 50.30
CA ASP A 174 -31.95 7.01 49.51
C ASP A 174 -31.89 6.70 48.01
N SER A 175 -32.98 6.95 47.28
CA SER A 175 -33.09 6.66 45.86
C SER A 175 -32.05 7.42 45.01
N ARG A 176 -31.66 8.64 45.40
CA ARG A 176 -30.63 9.41 44.69
C ARG A 176 -29.24 8.82 44.88
N GLU A 177 -28.97 8.28 46.07
CA GLU A 177 -27.72 7.61 46.38
C GLU A 177 -27.60 6.28 45.62
N LEU A 178 -28.67 5.48 45.58
CA LEU A 178 -28.70 4.26 44.75
C LEU A 178 -28.51 4.59 43.27
N ALA A 179 -29.22 5.61 42.76
CA ALA A 179 -29.11 6.03 41.37
C ALA A 179 -27.67 6.42 40.99
N LYS A 180 -26.95 7.13 41.88
CA LYS A 180 -25.55 7.47 41.69
C LYS A 180 -24.66 6.22 41.66
N GLN A 181 -24.88 5.27 42.58
CA GLN A 181 -24.10 4.02 42.64
C GLN A 181 -24.30 3.16 41.38
N VAL A 182 -25.55 3.03 40.90
CA VAL A 182 -25.87 2.29 39.67
C VAL A 182 -25.29 2.99 38.43
N GLN A 183 -25.42 4.32 38.35
CA GLN A 183 -24.85 5.08 37.24
C GLN A 183 -23.32 4.90 37.19
N GLN A 184 -22.63 4.99 38.32
CA GLN A 184 -21.19 4.77 38.40
C GLN A 184 -20.79 3.34 38.07
N TYR A 185 -21.61 2.35 38.45
CA TYR A 185 -21.37 0.94 38.19
C TYR A 185 -21.44 0.58 36.71
N MET A 186 -22.39 1.16 35.98
CA MET A 186 -22.61 0.89 34.57
C MET A 186 -21.77 1.79 33.65
N GLN A 187 -21.18 2.87 34.17
CA GLN A 187 -20.41 3.82 33.38
C GLN A 187 -19.16 3.15 32.74
N PRO A 188 -19.02 3.21 31.40
CA PRO A 188 -17.84 2.67 30.73
C PRO A 188 -16.53 3.28 31.23
N GLY A 189 -15.51 2.43 31.38
CA GLY A 189 -14.17 2.84 31.81
C GLY A 189 -14.04 3.22 33.29
N LYS A 190 -15.13 3.22 34.06
CA LYS A 190 -15.09 3.41 35.52
C LYS A 190 -15.23 2.08 36.23
N TRP A 191 -14.41 1.89 37.27
CA TRP A 191 -14.55 0.77 38.19
C TRP A 191 -15.64 1.12 39.22
N THR A 192 -16.42 0.11 39.63
CA THR A 192 -17.55 0.27 40.57
C THR A 192 -17.23 1.15 41.79
N ALA A 193 -18.24 1.90 42.25
CA ALA A 193 -18.16 2.71 43.46
C ALA A 193 -18.23 1.90 44.77
N MET A 194 -18.59 0.61 44.69
CA MET A 194 -18.69 -0.26 45.87
C MET A 194 -17.29 -0.75 46.31
N LYS A 195 -17.06 -0.78 47.62
CA LYS A 195 -15.85 -1.40 48.20
C LYS A 195 -15.74 -2.87 47.78
N LYS A 196 -14.50 -3.36 47.62
CA LYS A 196 -14.20 -4.73 47.16
C LYS A 196 -14.86 -5.80 48.04
N GLU A 197 -14.91 -5.57 49.35
CA GLU A 197 -15.53 -6.46 50.34
C GLU A 197 -17.04 -6.53 50.14
N THR A 198 -17.70 -5.38 50.00
CA THR A 198 -19.15 -5.27 49.71
C THR A 198 -19.50 -6.00 48.42
N ARG A 199 -18.70 -5.78 47.37
CA ARG A 199 -18.88 -6.42 46.08
C ARG A 199 -18.77 -7.95 46.17
N ARG A 200 -17.76 -8.47 46.89
CA ARG A 200 -17.58 -9.92 47.11
C ARG A 200 -18.76 -10.51 47.89
N ARG A 201 -19.25 -9.82 48.92
CA ARG A 201 -20.42 -10.24 49.70
C ARG A 201 -21.68 -10.33 48.84
N LEU A 202 -21.88 -9.37 47.94
CA LEU A 202 -23.05 -9.30 47.06
C LEU A 202 -22.89 -10.12 45.77
N GLY A 203 -21.71 -10.69 45.49
CA GLY A 203 -21.46 -11.42 44.24
C GLY A 203 -21.46 -10.55 42.98
N VAL A 204 -21.33 -9.23 43.11
CA VAL A 204 -21.43 -8.28 41.99
C VAL A 204 -20.10 -8.21 41.22
N SER A 205 -20.11 -8.07 39.90
CA SER A 205 -18.87 -7.93 39.11
C SER A 205 -18.25 -6.54 39.28
N SER A 206 -16.99 -6.34 38.89
CA SER A 206 -16.33 -5.04 39.07
C SER A 206 -16.56 -4.06 37.92
N ASN A 207 -16.94 -4.58 36.74
CA ASN A 207 -17.18 -3.80 35.53
C ASN A 207 -18.03 -4.59 34.52
N VAL A 208 -19.34 -4.33 34.50
CA VAL A 208 -20.28 -4.98 33.57
C VAL A 208 -20.13 -4.53 32.12
N SER A 209 -19.79 -3.26 31.89
CA SER A 209 -19.61 -2.73 30.54
C SER A 209 -18.41 -3.35 29.80
N TYR A 210 -17.37 -3.74 30.56
CA TYR A 210 -16.18 -4.38 30.01
C TYR A 210 -16.48 -5.76 29.40
N GLU A 211 -17.40 -6.53 29.97
CA GLU A 211 -17.75 -7.85 29.46
C GLU A 211 -18.34 -7.78 28.06
N ALA A 212 -19.27 -6.84 27.81
CA ALA A 212 -19.85 -6.59 26.49
C ALA A 212 -18.81 -6.11 25.48
N MET A 213 -17.95 -5.16 25.87
CA MET A 213 -16.88 -4.67 25.00
C MET A 213 -15.85 -5.76 24.67
N ARG A 214 -15.51 -6.61 25.65
CA ARG A 214 -14.62 -7.76 25.45
C ARG A 214 -15.24 -8.77 24.49
N LEU A 215 -16.54 -9.04 24.64
CA LEU A 215 -17.27 -9.92 23.73
C LEU A 215 -17.21 -9.35 22.31
N ALA A 216 -17.57 -8.09 22.11
CA ALA A 216 -17.50 -7.42 20.80
C ALA A 216 -16.11 -7.53 20.16
N ARG A 217 -15.05 -7.15 20.89
CA ARG A 217 -13.67 -7.23 20.39
C ARG A 217 -13.28 -8.66 20.01
N THR A 218 -13.69 -9.64 20.79
CA THR A 218 -13.43 -11.06 20.51
C THR A 218 -14.14 -11.48 19.24
N GLU A 219 -15.46 -11.27 19.17
CA GLU A 219 -16.27 -11.78 18.06
C GLU A 219 -15.87 -11.12 16.72
N MET A 220 -15.55 -9.82 16.73
CA MET A 220 -15.05 -9.08 15.56
C MET A 220 -13.63 -9.48 15.15
N SER A 221 -12.73 -9.76 16.10
CA SER A 221 -11.37 -10.24 15.77
C SER A 221 -11.43 -11.62 15.13
N HIS A 222 -12.28 -12.51 15.65
CA HIS A 222 -12.54 -13.79 15.02
C HIS A 222 -13.20 -13.63 13.64
N ALA A 223 -14.15 -12.70 13.49
CA ALA A 223 -14.76 -12.41 12.19
C ALA A 223 -13.70 -12.04 11.15
N TYR A 224 -12.84 -11.08 11.47
CA TYR A 224 -11.73 -10.66 10.61
C TYR A 224 -10.79 -11.82 10.26
N HIS A 225 -10.34 -12.57 11.27
CA HIS A 225 -9.42 -13.71 11.08
C HIS A 225 -10.00 -14.80 10.16
N GLU A 226 -11.23 -15.22 10.45
CA GLU A 226 -11.92 -16.25 9.67
C GLU A 226 -12.20 -15.77 8.23
N ALA A 227 -12.61 -14.51 8.07
CA ALA A 227 -12.86 -13.90 6.78
C ALA A 227 -11.58 -13.80 5.94
N THR A 228 -10.46 -13.40 6.53
CA THR A 228 -9.16 -13.36 5.86
C THR A 228 -8.77 -14.74 5.35
N ILE A 229 -8.91 -15.79 6.15
CA ILE A 229 -8.59 -17.16 5.70
C ILE A 229 -9.56 -17.59 4.59
N LEU A 230 -10.87 -17.46 4.78
CA LEU A 230 -11.88 -17.89 3.81
C LEU A 230 -11.75 -17.19 2.45
N ALA A 231 -11.51 -15.88 2.46
CA ALA A 231 -11.34 -15.10 1.24
C ALA A 231 -10.07 -15.52 0.48
N ASN A 232 -8.96 -15.67 1.19
CA ASN A 232 -7.70 -16.05 0.55
C ASN A 232 -7.70 -17.51 0.10
N GLN A 233 -8.40 -18.43 0.78
CA GLN A 233 -8.58 -19.81 0.31
C GLN A 233 -9.26 -19.90 -1.07
N SER A 234 -10.06 -18.89 -1.42
CA SER A 234 -10.72 -18.75 -2.72
C SER A 234 -9.76 -18.21 -3.80
N SER A 235 -8.57 -17.74 -3.44
CA SER A 235 -7.52 -17.34 -4.37
C SER A 235 -6.66 -18.55 -4.78
N PRO A 236 -6.35 -18.72 -6.08
CA PRO A 236 -5.51 -19.83 -6.55
C PRO A 236 -4.02 -19.64 -6.28
N SER A 237 -3.57 -18.46 -5.85
CA SER A 237 -2.18 -18.19 -5.47
C SER A 237 -1.91 -18.35 -3.97
N TYR A 238 -2.95 -18.65 -3.18
CA TYR A 238 -2.86 -18.70 -1.73
C TYR A 238 -2.17 -19.98 -1.23
N MET A 239 -1.11 -19.80 -0.45
CA MET A 239 -0.28 -20.88 0.08
C MET A 239 -0.62 -21.23 1.54
N GLY A 240 -1.22 -20.31 2.30
CA GLY A 240 -1.48 -20.43 3.72
C GLY A 240 -1.36 -19.09 4.44
N ILE A 241 -1.23 -19.09 5.77
CA ILE A 241 -0.98 -17.86 6.54
C ILE A 241 0.40 -17.85 7.19
N ILE A 242 0.87 -16.66 7.54
CA ILE A 242 1.90 -16.45 8.53
C ILE A 242 1.27 -15.82 9.75
N TRP A 243 1.47 -16.43 10.91
CA TRP A 243 0.99 -15.91 12.18
C TRP A 243 1.98 -14.88 12.72
N MET A 244 1.52 -13.65 12.94
CA MET A 244 2.34 -12.60 13.52
C MET A 244 1.82 -12.12 14.86
N LEU A 245 2.73 -12.02 15.82
CA LEU A 245 2.48 -11.40 17.11
C LEU A 245 2.20 -9.92 16.94
N SER A 246 1.23 -9.41 17.70
CA SER A 246 1.06 -7.97 17.84
C SER A 246 2.22 -7.37 18.61
N GLY A 247 2.67 -6.16 18.29
CA GLY A 247 3.58 -5.43 19.17
C GLY A 247 2.97 -5.07 20.54
N SER A 248 1.66 -5.28 20.71
CA SER A 248 0.96 -5.18 22.00
C SER A 248 0.69 -6.57 22.63
N HIS A 249 1.33 -7.65 22.14
CA HIS A 249 1.24 -8.98 22.72
C HIS A 249 1.74 -8.95 24.17
N PRO A 250 0.88 -9.20 25.18
CA PRO A 250 1.18 -8.79 26.54
C PRO A 250 2.13 -9.74 27.27
N LEU A 251 2.04 -11.04 26.99
CA LEU A 251 2.77 -12.11 27.68
C LEU A 251 2.95 -13.30 26.74
N PRO A 252 4.06 -14.06 26.86
CA PRO A 252 4.23 -15.30 26.12
C PRO A 252 3.10 -16.30 26.39
N ASP A 253 2.48 -16.79 25.31
CA ASP A 253 1.40 -17.77 25.33
C ASP A 253 1.38 -18.61 24.02
N VAL A 254 0.27 -19.30 23.74
CA VAL A 254 0.11 -20.14 22.53
C VAL A 254 0.25 -19.35 21.22
N CYS A 255 0.10 -18.03 21.20
CA CYS A 255 0.41 -17.24 20.02
C CYS A 255 1.90 -17.22 19.70
N ASP A 256 2.79 -17.35 20.68
CA ASP A 256 4.23 -17.46 20.46
C ASP A 256 4.56 -18.81 19.81
N ASP A 257 3.86 -19.89 20.21
CA ASP A 257 3.94 -21.19 19.55
C ASP A 257 3.44 -21.09 18.10
N TYR A 258 2.36 -20.35 17.86
CA TYR A 258 1.84 -20.14 16.50
C TYR A 258 2.79 -19.31 15.63
N ALA A 259 3.42 -18.28 16.20
CA ALA A 259 4.37 -17.42 15.52
C ALA A 259 5.72 -18.11 15.25
N SER A 260 6.06 -19.16 16.01
CA SER A 260 7.27 -19.96 15.84
C SER A 260 7.04 -21.25 15.03
N HIS A 261 5.80 -21.54 14.62
CA HIS A 261 5.48 -22.72 13.82
C HIS A 261 6.32 -22.75 12.54
N ASN A 262 6.96 -23.90 12.24
CA ASN A 262 7.92 -24.06 11.14
C ASN A 262 9.11 -23.07 11.13
N GLY A 263 9.36 -22.38 12.25
CA GLY A 263 10.45 -21.41 12.43
C GLY A 263 10.14 -20.00 11.95
N ASP A 264 9.07 -19.80 11.17
CA ASP A 264 8.70 -18.52 10.56
C ASP A 264 7.22 -18.15 10.76
N GLY A 265 6.47 -18.96 11.51
CA GLY A 265 5.04 -18.79 11.76
C GLY A 265 4.16 -19.20 10.59
N PHE A 266 4.70 -19.91 9.59
CA PHE A 266 3.95 -20.32 8.39
C PHE A 266 3.08 -21.56 8.62
N TRP A 267 1.79 -21.40 8.36
CA TRP A 267 0.78 -22.45 8.38
C TRP A 267 0.25 -22.68 6.96
N PRO A 268 0.45 -23.87 6.36
CA PRO A 268 -0.01 -24.14 5.01
C PRO A 268 -1.55 -24.14 4.91
N LYS A 269 -2.05 -23.85 3.71
CA LYS A 269 -3.48 -23.89 3.38
C LYS A 269 -4.13 -25.18 3.88
N GLY A 270 -5.23 -25.06 4.63
CA GLY A 270 -5.96 -26.16 5.24
C GLY A 270 -5.49 -26.54 6.65
N SER A 271 -4.43 -25.91 7.17
CA SER A 271 -3.93 -26.12 8.53
C SER A 271 -3.90 -24.83 9.36
N GLU A 272 -4.53 -23.76 8.88
CA GLU A 272 -4.50 -22.46 9.54
C GLU A 272 -5.15 -22.53 10.94
N PRO A 273 -4.47 -22.04 12.00
CA PRO A 273 -4.99 -22.11 13.35
C PRO A 273 -6.13 -21.11 13.58
N PRO A 274 -7.11 -21.44 14.44
CA PRO A 274 -8.11 -20.47 14.90
C PRO A 274 -7.50 -19.49 15.89
N LEU A 275 -8.15 -18.33 16.10
CA LEU A 275 -7.75 -17.43 17.18
C LEU A 275 -7.84 -18.11 18.55
N PRO A 276 -6.73 -18.15 19.33
CA PRO A 276 -6.67 -18.98 20.53
C PRO A 276 -7.28 -18.34 21.77
N HIS A 277 -7.36 -17.01 21.85
CA HIS A 277 -7.83 -16.31 23.05
C HIS A 277 -8.80 -15.15 22.77
N PRO A 278 -9.69 -14.83 23.74
CA PRO A 278 -10.50 -13.62 23.70
C PRO A 278 -9.62 -12.36 23.58
N GLN A 279 -10.07 -11.38 22.79
CA GLN A 279 -9.31 -10.15 22.52
C GLN A 279 -7.87 -10.39 22.01
N CYS A 280 -7.64 -11.47 21.26
CA CYS A 280 -6.37 -11.68 20.59
C CYS A 280 -6.03 -10.46 19.70
N LEU A 281 -4.81 -9.96 19.85
CA LEU A 281 -4.31 -8.81 19.09
C LEU A 281 -3.45 -9.24 17.89
N CYS A 282 -3.01 -10.49 17.88
CA CYS A 282 -2.19 -11.10 16.82
C CYS A 282 -2.95 -11.17 15.50
N VAL A 283 -2.22 -11.38 14.42
CA VAL A 283 -2.77 -11.27 13.06
C VAL A 283 -2.31 -12.45 12.21
N ALA A 284 -3.23 -12.95 11.39
CA ALA A 284 -2.97 -13.94 10.36
C ALA A 284 -2.77 -13.23 9.02
N LEU A 285 -1.60 -13.43 8.41
CA LEU A 285 -1.23 -12.77 7.16
C LEU A 285 -1.28 -13.78 6.02
N PRO A 286 -2.08 -13.55 4.97
CA PRO A 286 -2.12 -14.48 3.86
C PRO A 286 -0.78 -14.46 3.11
N LYS A 287 -0.17 -15.65 2.99
CA LYS A 287 1.00 -15.89 2.16
C LYS A 287 0.53 -16.33 0.78
N HIS A 288 0.98 -15.62 -0.23
CA HIS A 288 0.73 -15.97 -1.63
C HIS A 288 2.03 -16.36 -2.31
N GLU A 289 1.90 -17.05 -3.44
CA GLU A 289 2.98 -17.19 -4.39
C GLU A 289 3.52 -15.83 -4.82
N ARG A 290 4.80 -15.77 -5.17
CA ARG A 290 5.39 -14.55 -5.71
C ARG A 290 4.58 -14.12 -6.96
N PRO A 291 4.19 -12.85 -7.09
CA PRO A 291 3.29 -12.39 -8.14
C PRO A 291 3.84 -12.65 -9.55
N ASP A 292 5.15 -12.52 -9.76
CA ASP A 292 5.82 -12.85 -11.02
C ASP A 292 5.56 -14.32 -11.42
N ALA A 293 5.80 -15.25 -10.50
CA ALA A 293 5.61 -16.68 -10.71
C ALA A 293 4.13 -17.03 -10.93
N PHE A 294 3.25 -16.45 -10.12
CA PHE A 294 1.81 -16.71 -10.25
C PHE A 294 1.23 -16.18 -11.56
N VAL A 295 1.70 -15.02 -12.02
CA VAL A 295 1.27 -14.41 -13.29
C VAL A 295 1.72 -15.23 -14.48
N GLU A 296 2.96 -15.73 -14.48
CA GLU A 296 3.42 -16.65 -15.52
C GLU A 296 2.58 -17.93 -15.53
N ARG A 297 2.25 -18.47 -14.35
CA ARG A 297 1.38 -19.64 -14.24
C ARG A 297 -0.02 -19.37 -14.79
N LEU A 298 -0.61 -18.23 -14.44
CA LEU A 298 -1.92 -17.79 -14.94
C LEU A 298 -1.90 -17.58 -16.46
N ARG A 299 -0.81 -17.03 -17.01
CA ARG A 299 -0.61 -16.83 -18.45
C ARG A 299 -0.56 -18.17 -19.19
N ASN A 300 0.27 -19.10 -18.71
CA ASN A 300 0.40 -20.42 -19.29
C ASN A 300 -0.93 -21.19 -19.26
N TRP A 301 -1.64 -21.11 -18.14
CA TRP A 301 -2.97 -21.70 -17.99
C TRP A 301 -4.02 -21.07 -18.92
N ALA A 302 -4.00 -19.74 -19.09
CA ALA A 302 -4.91 -19.06 -20.00
C ALA A 302 -4.71 -19.47 -21.47
N GLN A 303 -3.46 -19.74 -21.88
CA GLN A 303 -3.15 -20.23 -23.23
C GLN A 303 -3.43 -21.73 -23.39
N ASN A 304 -3.05 -22.53 -22.40
CA ASN A 304 -3.24 -23.96 -22.36
C ASN A 304 -3.82 -24.37 -21.00
N PRO A 305 -5.14 -24.62 -20.91
CA PRO A 305 -5.80 -25.02 -19.68
C PRO A 305 -5.20 -26.27 -19.02
N ALA A 306 -4.62 -27.17 -19.82
CA ALA A 306 -3.98 -28.39 -19.33
C ALA A 306 -2.59 -28.15 -18.71
N SER A 307 -2.02 -26.95 -18.84
CA SER A 307 -0.72 -26.61 -18.24
C SER A 307 -0.77 -26.48 -16.71
N ASP A 308 -1.95 -26.25 -16.13
CA ASP A 308 -2.16 -26.18 -14.69
C ASP A 308 -3.55 -26.71 -14.30
N ASN A 309 -3.58 -27.96 -13.85
CA ASN A 309 -4.81 -28.60 -13.38
C ASN A 309 -5.39 -27.93 -12.13
N GLY A 310 -4.56 -27.33 -11.27
CA GLY A 310 -5.01 -26.64 -10.07
C GLY A 310 -5.78 -25.36 -10.41
N LEU A 311 -5.24 -24.53 -11.31
CA LEU A 311 -5.93 -23.34 -11.82
C LEU A 311 -7.21 -23.72 -12.60
N GLU A 312 -7.17 -24.77 -13.40
CA GLU A 312 -8.33 -25.22 -14.16
C GLU A 312 -9.48 -25.68 -13.26
N GLN A 313 -9.17 -26.48 -12.23
CA GLN A 313 -10.16 -26.90 -11.23
C GLN A 313 -10.71 -25.71 -10.45
N TRP A 314 -9.84 -24.82 -9.99
CA TRP A 314 -10.25 -23.60 -9.30
C TRP A 314 -11.22 -22.77 -10.16
N TYR A 315 -10.86 -22.55 -11.43
CA TYR A 315 -11.70 -21.78 -12.35
C TYR A 315 -13.05 -22.46 -12.56
N ASN A 316 -13.08 -23.75 -12.88
CA ASN A 316 -14.33 -24.45 -13.15
C ASN A 316 -15.24 -24.57 -11.92
N ASN A 317 -14.68 -24.71 -10.72
CA ASN A 317 -15.45 -24.91 -9.50
C ASN A 317 -15.91 -23.59 -8.84
N ILE A 318 -15.08 -22.55 -8.92
CA ILE A 318 -15.27 -21.31 -8.17
C ILE A 318 -15.44 -20.12 -9.11
N ALA A 319 -14.41 -19.84 -9.93
CA ALA A 319 -14.31 -18.54 -10.59
C ALA A 319 -15.25 -18.37 -11.81
N SER A 320 -15.48 -19.43 -12.60
CA SER A 320 -16.17 -19.39 -13.90
C SER A 320 -17.62 -18.88 -13.84
N LYS A 321 -18.25 -18.91 -12.66
CA LYS A 321 -19.59 -18.36 -12.43
C LYS A 321 -19.60 -16.82 -12.42
N TYR A 322 -18.46 -16.22 -12.14
CA TYR A 322 -18.34 -14.79 -11.85
C TYR A 322 -17.33 -14.11 -12.78
N ILE A 323 -16.20 -14.77 -13.03
CA ILE A 323 -15.03 -14.21 -13.72
C ILE A 323 -14.86 -14.94 -15.05
N SER A 324 -14.73 -14.16 -16.11
CA SER A 324 -14.42 -14.64 -17.45
C SER A 324 -12.98 -15.15 -17.51
N ARG A 325 -12.74 -16.21 -18.28
CA ARG A 325 -11.38 -16.72 -18.52
C ARG A 325 -10.52 -15.58 -19.11
N PRO A 326 -9.24 -15.45 -18.69
CA PRO A 326 -8.41 -14.37 -19.18
C PRO A 326 -8.27 -14.35 -20.71
N PRO A 327 -8.51 -13.21 -21.38
CA PRO A 327 -8.39 -13.13 -22.83
C PRO A 327 -6.92 -12.95 -23.23
N SER A 328 -6.29 -14.04 -23.70
CA SER A 328 -4.89 -14.13 -24.15
C SER A 328 -3.83 -13.56 -23.19
N SER A 329 -2.55 -13.85 -23.46
CA SER A 329 -1.44 -13.49 -22.54
C SER A 329 -1.21 -11.99 -22.36
N ASP A 330 -1.63 -11.17 -23.33
CA ASP A 330 -1.30 -9.74 -23.38
C ASP A 330 -2.20 -8.88 -22.47
N ALA A 331 -3.47 -9.26 -22.28
CA ALA A 331 -4.38 -8.53 -21.39
C ALA A 331 -4.05 -8.75 -19.90
N ILE A 332 -3.64 -9.98 -19.53
CA ILE A 332 -3.14 -10.32 -18.18
C ILE A 332 -1.87 -9.52 -17.90
N ALA A 333 -0.93 -9.52 -18.84
CA ALA A 333 0.34 -8.87 -18.63
C ALA A 333 0.19 -7.33 -18.61
N SER A 334 -0.68 -6.73 -19.45
CA SER A 334 -1.01 -5.30 -19.33
C SER A 334 -1.73 -4.95 -18.03
N ALA A 335 -2.39 -5.92 -17.38
CA ALA A 335 -3.08 -5.73 -16.11
C ALA A 335 -2.20 -5.44 -14.91
N LEU A 336 -1.09 -6.16 -14.85
CA LEU A 336 -0.13 -6.07 -13.76
C LEU A 336 1.02 -5.10 -14.07
N ARG A 337 1.10 -4.61 -15.31
CA ARG A 337 2.16 -3.74 -15.83
C ARG A 337 2.12 -2.29 -15.33
N GLU A 338 0.96 -1.75 -14.95
CA GLU A 338 0.79 -0.28 -14.85
C GLU A 338 1.09 0.36 -13.49
N ASN A 339 1.09 -0.35 -12.36
CA ASN A 339 0.85 0.34 -11.07
C ASN A 339 1.81 0.08 -9.91
N VAL A 340 2.77 -0.84 -9.95
CA VAL A 340 3.61 -1.07 -8.74
C VAL A 340 4.71 -0.01 -8.61
N TRP A 341 5.62 0.12 -9.59
CA TRP A 341 6.83 0.93 -9.39
C TRP A 341 6.59 2.44 -9.43
N VAL A 342 5.81 2.93 -10.41
CA VAL A 342 5.50 4.37 -10.54
C VAL A 342 4.71 4.87 -9.33
N SER A 343 3.74 4.09 -8.82
CA SER A 343 2.98 4.49 -7.62
C SER A 343 3.78 4.34 -6.32
N THR A 344 4.69 3.37 -6.24
CA THR A 344 5.59 3.17 -5.10
C THR A 344 6.62 4.29 -5.01
N ILE A 345 7.22 4.72 -6.13
CA ILE A 345 8.13 5.87 -6.16
C ILE A 345 7.40 7.17 -5.87
N LYS A 346 6.24 7.44 -6.51
CA LYS A 346 5.44 8.65 -6.21
C LYS A 346 5.13 8.81 -4.72
N ARG A 347 5.04 7.69 -3.99
CA ARG A 347 4.76 7.68 -2.54
C ARG A 347 6.03 7.75 -1.70
N ASN A 348 7.03 6.93 -2.01
CA ASN A 348 8.22 6.71 -1.20
C ASN A 348 9.36 7.70 -1.50
N ILE A 349 9.33 8.41 -2.64
CA ILE A 349 10.33 9.43 -2.98
C ILE A 349 10.20 10.68 -2.11
N LYS A 350 9.02 10.92 -1.54
CA LYS A 350 8.77 12.02 -0.59
C LYS A 350 9.48 11.84 0.74
N ASP A 351 9.65 10.59 1.15
CA ASP A 351 10.34 10.21 2.39
C ASP A 351 11.81 9.82 2.14
N ALA A 352 12.29 9.96 0.90
CA ALA A 352 13.66 9.63 0.55
C ALA A 352 14.64 10.64 1.18
N PRO A 353 15.86 10.22 1.54
CA PRO A 353 16.89 11.10 2.08
C PRO A 353 17.50 11.96 0.97
N LEU A 354 16.71 12.90 0.46
CA LEU A 354 17.09 13.76 -0.66
C LEU A 354 18.25 14.71 -0.32
N ASP A 355 18.60 14.85 0.96
CA ASP A 355 19.71 15.65 1.49
C ASP A 355 21.05 14.91 1.55
N ASP A 356 21.10 13.61 1.24
CA ASP A 356 22.32 12.82 1.15
C ASP A 356 22.30 11.91 -0.09
N ARG A 357 23.17 12.21 -1.05
CA ARG A 357 23.26 11.50 -2.33
C ARG A 357 23.54 10.00 -2.16
N LYS A 358 24.41 9.64 -1.21
CA LYS A 358 24.78 8.25 -0.98
C LYS A 358 23.62 7.52 -0.32
N ALA A 359 23.02 8.13 0.70
CA ALA A 359 21.86 7.56 1.37
C ALA A 359 20.68 7.40 0.41
N LEU A 360 20.47 8.35 -0.52
CA LEU A 360 19.44 8.26 -1.55
C LEU A 360 19.70 7.08 -2.50
N ALA A 361 20.92 6.93 -2.99
CA ALA A 361 21.29 5.81 -3.87
C ALA A 361 21.14 4.46 -3.16
N GLU A 362 21.54 4.36 -1.89
CA GLU A 362 21.37 3.15 -1.06
C GLU A 362 19.89 2.86 -0.78
N TYR A 363 19.10 3.89 -0.49
CA TYR A 363 17.65 3.79 -0.30
C TYR A 363 16.96 3.23 -1.55
N LEU A 364 17.27 3.76 -2.73
CA LEU A 364 16.70 3.30 -3.99
C LEU A 364 17.15 1.89 -4.37
N ARG A 365 18.42 1.55 -4.12
CA ARG A 365 18.95 0.19 -4.26
C ARG A 365 18.16 -0.79 -3.39
N ASP A 366 18.00 -0.44 -2.12
CA ASP A 366 17.39 -1.31 -1.11
C ASP A 366 15.89 -1.50 -1.35
N MET A 367 15.21 -0.45 -1.82
CA MET A 367 13.82 -0.52 -2.30
C MET A 367 13.69 -1.46 -3.51
N GLY A 368 14.69 -1.48 -4.39
CA GLY A 368 14.74 -2.39 -5.53
C GLY A 368 15.19 -3.82 -5.21
N GLY A 369 15.68 -4.08 -4.01
CA GLY A 369 16.22 -5.39 -3.63
C GLY A 369 17.56 -5.75 -4.29
N PHE A 370 18.30 -4.76 -4.79
CA PHE A 370 19.55 -4.96 -5.51
C PHE A 370 20.77 -5.02 -4.56
N LYS A 371 21.89 -5.58 -5.05
CA LYS A 371 23.08 -5.86 -4.23
C LYS A 371 24.35 -5.13 -4.67
N TYR A 372 24.27 -4.21 -5.64
CA TYR A 372 25.41 -3.43 -6.09
C TYR A 372 25.93 -2.46 -5.02
N ALA A 373 27.22 -2.14 -5.06
CA ALA A 373 27.80 -1.19 -4.12
C ALA A 373 27.52 0.26 -4.55
N VAL A 374 27.27 1.14 -3.58
CA VAL A 374 27.15 2.58 -3.79
C VAL A 374 28.40 3.26 -3.25
N LYS A 375 29.10 4.01 -4.10
CA LYS A 375 30.37 4.67 -3.78
C LYS A 375 30.28 6.16 -4.06
N ILE A 376 30.96 6.94 -3.23
CA ILE A 376 31.32 8.33 -3.53
C ILE A 376 32.83 8.31 -3.79
N ASP A 377 33.26 8.69 -4.98
CA ASP A 377 34.67 8.63 -5.37
C ASP A 377 35.03 9.75 -6.36
N HIS A 378 36.33 10.00 -6.54
CA HIS A 378 36.80 10.97 -7.53
C HIS A 378 36.81 10.32 -8.92
N ILE A 379 35.84 10.71 -9.74
CA ILE A 379 35.66 10.25 -11.12
C ILE A 379 35.49 11.46 -12.05
N LYS A 380 35.81 11.26 -13.33
CA LYS A 380 35.69 12.31 -14.36
C LYS A 380 34.22 12.65 -14.66
N ASP A 381 33.39 11.61 -14.70
CA ASP A 381 31.95 11.73 -14.95
C ASP A 381 31.20 12.10 -13.67
N ARG A 382 29.99 12.64 -13.80
CA ARG A 382 29.20 13.07 -12.62
C ARG A 382 28.66 11.87 -11.82
N GLY A 383 28.39 10.79 -12.53
CA GLY A 383 27.99 9.50 -12.02
C GLY A 383 28.46 8.41 -12.98
N LEU A 384 28.60 7.20 -12.46
CA LEU A 384 28.95 6.03 -13.26
C LEU A 384 28.32 4.77 -12.67
N THR A 385 27.53 4.09 -13.48
CA THR A 385 27.07 2.73 -13.19
C THR A 385 27.86 1.74 -14.01
N SER A 386 28.66 0.92 -13.34
CA SER A 386 29.43 -0.15 -13.97
C SER A 386 28.62 -1.44 -14.04
N PHE A 387 28.72 -2.13 -15.17
CA PHE A 387 28.01 -3.37 -15.42
C PHE A 387 28.81 -4.31 -16.31
N THR A 388 28.42 -5.59 -16.29
CA THR A 388 28.88 -6.61 -17.24
C THR A 388 27.69 -7.35 -17.81
N ILE A 389 27.78 -7.73 -19.09
CA ILE A 389 26.80 -8.62 -19.71
C ILE A 389 27.43 -10.01 -19.81
N GLN A 390 26.82 -11.01 -19.19
CA GLN A 390 27.25 -12.41 -19.24
C GLN A 390 26.06 -13.27 -19.69
N ASP A 391 26.24 -14.06 -20.75
CA ASP A 391 25.18 -14.89 -21.35
C ASP A 391 23.89 -14.10 -21.68
N GLY A 392 24.06 -12.84 -22.08
CA GLY A 392 22.95 -11.92 -22.38
C GLY A 392 22.24 -11.36 -21.15
N THR A 393 22.67 -11.70 -19.92
CA THR A 393 22.16 -11.11 -18.68
C THR A 393 23.03 -9.91 -18.26
N TRP A 394 22.39 -8.79 -17.90
CA TRP A 394 23.03 -7.62 -17.34
C TRP A 394 23.29 -7.80 -15.84
N TYR A 395 24.52 -7.54 -15.39
CA TYR A 395 24.92 -7.57 -13.98
C TYR A 395 25.54 -6.24 -13.58
N THR A 396 24.88 -5.54 -12.66
CA THR A 396 25.36 -4.27 -12.13
C THR A 396 26.39 -4.52 -11.04
N GLN A 397 27.53 -3.84 -11.11
CA GLN A 397 28.63 -4.02 -10.16
C GLN A 397 28.66 -2.90 -9.12
N ASP A 398 28.91 -1.67 -9.58
CA ASP A 398 29.01 -0.48 -8.74
C ASP A 398 28.21 0.69 -9.32
N LEU A 399 27.60 1.47 -8.43
CA LEU A 399 27.10 2.81 -8.68
C LEU A 399 28.03 3.81 -7.99
N ILE A 400 28.71 4.65 -8.75
CA ILE A 400 29.71 5.61 -8.28
C ILE A 400 29.19 7.02 -8.56
N LEU A 401 29.20 7.89 -7.54
CA LEU A 401 28.85 9.30 -7.68
C LEU A 401 30.09 10.15 -7.43
N GLN A 402 30.25 11.23 -8.21
CA GLN A 402 31.40 12.11 -8.10
C GLN A 402 31.48 12.79 -6.73
N SER A 403 32.64 12.70 -6.08
CA SER A 403 32.91 13.30 -4.77
C SER A 403 32.87 14.84 -4.78
N ASP A 404 33.30 15.45 -5.89
CA ASP A 404 33.56 16.88 -6.07
C ASP A 404 32.68 17.50 -7.17
N ASP A 405 31.41 17.08 -7.24
CA ASP A 405 30.42 17.64 -8.18
C ASP A 405 30.13 19.12 -7.83
N PRO A 406 30.49 20.10 -8.69
CA PRO A 406 30.35 21.52 -8.39
C PRO A 406 28.92 22.04 -8.65
N ARG A 407 28.04 21.22 -9.24
CA ARG A 407 26.70 21.65 -9.64
C ARG A 407 25.79 21.86 -8.45
N PRO A 408 24.74 22.70 -8.57
CA PRO A 408 23.71 22.80 -7.56
C PRO A 408 23.14 21.43 -7.17
N TYR A 409 22.77 21.27 -5.90
CA TYR A 409 22.45 19.96 -5.33
C TYR A 409 21.33 19.22 -6.07
N ARG A 410 20.35 19.94 -6.64
CA ARG A 410 19.28 19.37 -7.49
C ARG A 410 19.81 18.58 -8.71
N TYR A 411 20.90 19.02 -9.33
CA TYR A 411 21.53 18.30 -10.44
C TYR A 411 22.26 17.05 -9.96
N GLN A 412 22.85 17.11 -8.77
CA GLN A 412 23.51 15.96 -8.17
C GLN A 412 22.48 14.88 -7.81
N ILE A 413 21.31 15.28 -7.30
CA ILE A 413 20.18 14.37 -7.05
C ILE A 413 19.62 13.79 -8.34
N LYS A 414 19.49 14.57 -9.42
CA LYS A 414 19.16 14.03 -10.75
C LYS A 414 20.15 12.93 -11.16
N THR A 415 21.45 13.15 -10.95
CA THR A 415 22.47 12.14 -11.25
C THR A 415 22.28 10.86 -10.43
N VAL A 416 21.91 10.95 -9.14
CA VAL A 416 21.57 9.76 -8.34
C VAL A 416 20.43 8.97 -9.00
N PHE A 417 19.37 9.65 -9.44
CA PHE A 417 18.27 8.99 -10.12
C PHE A 417 18.71 8.37 -11.44
N HIS A 418 19.45 9.10 -12.28
CA HIS A 418 19.99 8.64 -13.56
C HIS A 418 20.78 7.33 -13.41
N GLU A 419 21.79 7.33 -12.52
CA GLU A 419 22.61 6.15 -12.29
C GLU A 419 21.82 4.98 -11.71
N THR A 420 20.83 5.28 -10.86
CA THR A 420 19.94 4.24 -10.35
C THR A 420 19.14 3.58 -11.47
N ILE A 421 18.70 4.31 -12.50
CA ILE A 421 17.98 3.72 -13.64
C ILE A 421 18.84 2.69 -14.37
N HIS A 422 20.12 2.99 -14.60
CA HIS A 422 21.07 2.01 -15.14
C HIS A 422 21.24 0.83 -14.19
N ALA A 423 21.45 1.10 -12.91
CA ALA A 423 21.75 0.06 -11.92
C ALA A 423 20.60 -0.96 -11.76
N ARG A 424 19.36 -0.51 -11.98
CA ARG A 424 18.15 -1.36 -11.98
C ARG A 424 18.08 -2.37 -13.12
N MET A 425 18.97 -2.29 -14.09
CA MET A 425 19.12 -3.33 -15.11
C MET A 425 19.75 -4.61 -14.59
N ASP A 426 20.17 -4.63 -13.32
CA ASP A 426 20.70 -5.83 -12.67
C ASP A 426 19.76 -7.04 -12.81
N SER A 427 20.35 -8.16 -13.25
CA SER A 427 19.67 -9.42 -13.55
C SER A 427 18.60 -9.36 -14.64
N VAL A 428 18.61 -8.36 -15.53
CA VAL A 428 17.74 -8.34 -16.70
C VAL A 428 18.38 -9.14 -17.84
N GLN A 429 17.62 -10.09 -18.39
CA GLN A 429 17.99 -10.81 -19.61
C GLN A 429 17.67 -9.96 -20.84
N LEU A 430 18.69 -9.65 -21.63
CA LEU A 430 18.55 -8.99 -22.92
C LEU A 430 18.03 -9.99 -23.97
N THR A 431 17.22 -9.50 -24.88
CA THR A 431 16.85 -10.22 -26.11
C THR A 431 18.06 -10.34 -27.04
N VAL A 432 17.98 -11.26 -28.01
CA VAL A 432 19.03 -11.42 -29.03
C VAL A 432 19.27 -10.11 -29.78
N GLN A 433 18.21 -9.38 -30.12
CA GLN A 433 18.29 -8.11 -30.84
C GLN A 433 18.98 -7.03 -30.00
N GLU A 434 18.67 -6.93 -28.71
CA GLU A 434 19.32 -5.97 -27.80
C GLU A 434 20.78 -6.31 -27.58
N GLN A 435 21.09 -7.58 -27.37
CA GLN A 435 22.48 -8.05 -27.26
C GLN A 435 23.27 -7.70 -28.54
N MET A 436 22.67 -7.89 -29.72
CA MET A 436 23.27 -7.49 -31.00
C MET A 436 23.50 -5.97 -31.11
N ILE A 437 22.66 -5.13 -30.51
CA ILE A 437 22.89 -3.67 -30.47
C ILE A 437 24.13 -3.36 -29.61
N PHE A 438 24.25 -3.96 -28.43
CA PHE A 438 25.43 -3.79 -27.57
C PHE A 438 26.73 -4.32 -28.20
N ASP A 439 26.66 -5.44 -28.91
CA ASP A 439 27.83 -6.08 -29.52
C ASP A 439 28.29 -5.37 -30.79
N ASN A 440 27.36 -4.93 -31.65
CA ASN A 440 27.67 -4.42 -32.98
C ASN A 440 27.63 -2.89 -33.10
N ASN A 441 26.94 -2.19 -32.19
CA ASN A 441 26.81 -0.73 -32.23
C ASN A 441 26.67 -0.12 -30.83
N LYS A 442 27.78 -0.15 -30.09
CA LYS A 442 27.87 0.41 -28.73
C LYS A 442 27.36 1.86 -28.63
N ILE A 443 27.66 2.69 -29.63
CA ILE A 443 27.24 4.11 -29.63
C ILE A 443 25.72 4.23 -29.61
N LEU A 444 25.02 3.42 -30.42
CA LEU A 444 23.56 3.39 -30.42
C LEU A 444 23.01 2.86 -29.10
N ALA A 445 23.64 1.82 -28.53
CA ALA A 445 23.23 1.25 -27.25
C ALA A 445 23.27 2.29 -26.11
N TYR A 446 24.39 2.99 -25.97
CA TYR A 446 24.55 4.06 -24.97
C TYR A 446 23.58 5.21 -25.22
N LYS A 447 23.44 5.67 -26.47
CA LYS A 447 22.51 6.75 -26.82
C LYS A 447 21.07 6.45 -26.39
N LEU A 448 20.58 5.24 -26.65
CA LEU A 448 19.24 4.82 -26.25
C LEU A 448 19.12 4.74 -24.72
N GLU A 449 20.13 4.16 -24.08
CA GLU A 449 20.10 3.93 -22.64
C GLU A 449 20.19 5.22 -21.82
N ASP A 450 21.10 6.12 -22.18
CA ASP A 450 21.26 7.43 -21.54
C ASP A 450 20.02 8.30 -21.75
N THR A 451 19.35 8.17 -22.91
CA THR A 451 18.07 8.84 -23.17
C THR A 451 16.99 8.36 -22.21
N ILE A 452 16.84 7.04 -22.03
CA ILE A 452 15.86 6.45 -21.10
C ILE A 452 16.16 6.89 -19.67
N ALA A 453 17.42 6.75 -19.23
CA ALA A 453 17.83 7.11 -17.89
C ALA A 453 17.63 8.60 -17.60
N GLU A 454 18.00 9.46 -18.55
CA GLU A 454 17.90 10.91 -18.36
C GLU A 454 16.44 11.36 -18.25
N VAL A 455 15.56 10.99 -19.18
CA VAL A 455 14.17 11.46 -19.12
C VAL A 455 13.42 10.91 -17.91
N ILE A 456 13.68 9.66 -17.50
CA ILE A 456 13.13 9.11 -16.27
C ILE A 456 13.69 9.84 -15.03
N ALA A 457 14.98 10.21 -15.01
CA ALA A 457 15.55 10.98 -13.92
C ALA A 457 14.87 12.34 -13.75
N HIS A 458 14.55 13.05 -14.84
CA HIS A 458 13.79 14.31 -14.79
C HIS A 458 12.40 14.11 -14.21
N TYR A 459 11.73 13.03 -14.61
CA TYR A 459 10.45 12.64 -14.04
C TYR A 459 10.57 12.38 -12.52
N MET A 460 11.59 11.65 -12.07
CA MET A 460 11.82 11.36 -10.65
C MET A 460 12.14 12.60 -9.82
N VAL A 461 12.95 13.53 -10.35
CA VAL A 461 13.21 14.84 -9.72
C VAL A 461 11.90 15.60 -9.48
N LYS A 462 11.02 15.64 -10.49
CA LYS A 462 9.72 16.32 -10.40
C LYS A 462 8.84 15.70 -9.31
N GLU A 463 8.80 14.37 -9.23
CA GLU A 463 8.05 13.65 -8.19
C GLU A 463 8.68 13.79 -6.79
N ALA A 464 10.00 13.98 -6.71
CA ALA A 464 10.71 14.32 -5.47
C ALA A 464 10.37 15.74 -4.94
N GLY A 465 9.54 16.49 -5.66
CA GLY A 465 9.06 17.81 -5.24
C GLY A 465 9.96 18.97 -5.65
N ASN A 466 10.96 18.75 -6.50
CA ASN A 466 11.77 19.84 -7.05
C ASN A 466 10.95 20.65 -8.06
N THR A 467 10.78 21.94 -7.78
CA THR A 467 10.04 22.88 -8.63
C THR A 467 10.95 23.74 -9.52
N GLU A 468 12.27 23.65 -9.34
CA GLU A 468 13.25 24.40 -10.11
C GLU A 468 13.51 23.75 -11.48
N GLU A 469 13.85 24.55 -12.49
CA GLU A 469 14.25 24.03 -13.80
C GLU A 469 15.56 23.24 -13.68
N ILE A 470 15.60 22.09 -14.36
CA ILE A 470 16.80 21.27 -14.49
C ILE A 470 17.09 21.09 -15.98
N THR A 471 18.27 21.53 -16.41
CA THR A 471 18.75 21.27 -17.77
C THR A 471 19.14 19.78 -17.91
N PRO A 472 18.74 19.10 -18.98
CA PRO A 472 19.11 17.71 -19.20
C PRO A 472 20.59 17.54 -19.53
N ALA A 473 21.11 16.35 -19.25
CA ALA A 473 22.34 15.86 -19.87
C ALA A 473 21.99 15.23 -21.23
N TYR A 474 23.01 14.96 -22.04
CA TYR A 474 22.87 14.25 -23.32
C TYR A 474 21.92 14.92 -24.32
N SER A 475 21.91 16.26 -24.36
CA SER A 475 21.04 17.07 -25.22
C SER A 475 21.01 16.60 -26.68
N GLY A 476 22.17 16.27 -27.27
CA GLY A 476 22.27 15.74 -28.62
C GLY A 476 21.52 14.42 -28.84
N TYR A 477 21.42 13.55 -27.83
CA TYR A 477 20.64 12.31 -27.90
C TYR A 477 19.14 12.60 -27.83
N LEU A 478 18.73 13.46 -26.89
CA LEU A 478 17.34 13.80 -26.65
C LEU A 478 16.68 14.50 -27.84
N ILE A 479 17.34 15.48 -28.46
CA ILE A 479 16.80 16.20 -29.63
C ILE A 479 16.59 15.28 -30.85
N GLN A 480 17.31 14.15 -30.90
CA GLN A 480 17.17 13.16 -31.97
C GLN A 480 16.07 12.13 -31.67
N ILE A 481 15.80 11.83 -30.40
CA ILE A 481 14.93 10.70 -30.01
C ILE A 481 13.52 11.15 -29.63
N LEU A 482 13.38 12.19 -28.79
CA LEU A 482 12.08 12.59 -28.26
C LEU A 482 11.06 12.97 -29.37
N PRO A 483 11.45 13.68 -30.44
CA PRO A 483 10.50 13.98 -31.52
C PRO A 483 10.01 12.75 -32.27
N SER A 484 10.86 11.72 -32.44
CA SER A 484 10.46 10.42 -33.01
C SER A 484 9.49 9.69 -32.09
N LEU A 485 9.76 9.67 -30.78
CA LEU A 485 8.87 9.05 -29.79
C LEU A 485 7.50 9.73 -29.79
N LYS A 486 7.43 11.06 -29.85
CA LYS A 486 6.17 11.81 -29.86
C LYS A 486 5.21 11.41 -30.99
N LYS A 487 5.72 10.84 -32.09
CA LYS A 487 4.88 10.35 -33.20
C LYS A 487 4.14 9.05 -32.88
N MET A 488 4.53 8.36 -31.82
CA MET A 488 3.84 7.16 -31.36
C MET A 488 2.58 7.52 -30.56
N PRO A 489 1.48 6.74 -30.66
CA PRO A 489 0.23 6.99 -29.95
C PRO A 489 0.38 7.19 -28.43
N GLU A 490 1.36 6.55 -27.82
CA GLU A 490 1.56 6.51 -26.37
C GLU A 490 2.30 7.74 -25.83
N PHE A 491 3.05 8.44 -26.69
CA PHE A 491 3.81 9.64 -26.33
C PHE A 491 3.23 10.92 -26.94
N LYS A 492 2.13 10.82 -27.71
CA LYS A 492 1.53 11.94 -28.44
C LYS A 492 1.23 13.16 -27.55
N ASP A 493 0.86 12.91 -26.29
CA ASP A 493 0.46 13.91 -25.30
C ASP A 493 1.64 14.37 -24.41
N CYS A 494 2.86 13.86 -24.64
CA CYS A 494 4.04 14.28 -23.88
C CYS A 494 4.52 15.64 -24.39
N GLU A 495 4.66 16.63 -23.50
CA GLU A 495 5.14 17.96 -23.85
C GLU A 495 6.54 18.21 -23.28
N THR A 496 6.79 17.83 -22.04
CA THR A 496 8.05 18.06 -21.33
C THR A 496 8.90 16.80 -21.26
N ILE A 497 10.21 16.94 -21.00
CA ILE A 497 11.13 15.81 -20.80
C ILE A 497 10.61 14.87 -19.70
N ALA A 498 10.07 15.41 -18.62
CA ALA A 498 9.49 14.64 -17.52
C ALA A 498 8.23 13.84 -17.95
N ASP A 499 7.44 14.33 -18.92
CA ASP A 499 6.27 13.57 -19.42
C ASP A 499 6.73 12.34 -20.22
N PHE A 500 7.78 12.49 -21.05
CA PHE A 500 8.42 11.34 -21.70
C PHE A 500 9.01 10.39 -20.66
N GLY A 501 9.62 10.92 -19.60
CA GLY A 501 10.10 10.17 -18.44
C GLY A 501 9.03 9.33 -17.77
N GLU A 502 7.85 9.90 -17.49
CA GLU A 502 6.74 9.16 -16.88
C GLU A 502 6.28 8.01 -17.78
N GLN A 503 6.15 8.25 -19.08
CA GLN A 503 5.75 7.19 -20.01
C GLN A 503 6.83 6.13 -20.13
N LEU A 504 8.10 6.51 -20.35
CA LEU A 504 9.21 5.56 -20.46
C LEU A 504 9.46 4.78 -19.17
N ALA A 505 9.21 5.35 -18.00
CA ALA A 505 9.24 4.63 -16.73
C ALA A 505 8.23 3.47 -16.71
N LYS A 506 7.02 3.66 -17.28
CA LYS A 506 6.03 2.58 -17.40
C LYS A 506 6.49 1.46 -18.34
N TYR A 507 7.17 1.81 -19.44
CA TYR A 507 7.76 0.83 -20.36
C TYR A 507 8.92 0.08 -19.70
N ARG A 508 9.83 0.81 -19.08
CA ARG A 508 11.09 0.30 -18.54
C ARG A 508 10.91 -0.57 -17.31
N PHE A 509 9.98 -0.19 -16.44
CA PHE A 509 9.73 -0.86 -15.16
C PHE A 509 8.38 -1.60 -15.10
N GLY A 510 7.68 -1.68 -16.24
CA GLY A 510 6.49 -2.51 -16.40
C GLY A 510 6.83 -4.00 -16.50
N ALA A 511 5.85 -4.85 -16.19
CA ALA A 511 5.92 -6.32 -16.24
C ALA A 511 6.32 -6.99 -17.58
N SER A 512 6.62 -6.27 -18.67
CA SER A 512 7.26 -6.89 -19.84
C SER A 512 8.77 -7.07 -19.66
N ARG A 513 9.42 -6.30 -18.76
CA ARG A 513 10.89 -6.14 -18.69
C ARG A 513 11.56 -6.02 -20.06
N LYS A 514 10.83 -5.53 -21.07
CA LYS A 514 11.40 -5.06 -22.32
C LYS A 514 11.94 -3.68 -22.01
N ALA A 515 13.08 -3.65 -21.36
CA ALA A 515 14.25 -3.07 -21.97
C ALA A 515 13.85 -2.20 -23.21
N GLY A 516 13.36 -0.97 -23.00
CA GLY A 516 12.63 -0.20 -24.03
C GLY A 516 13.44 0.17 -25.29
N TRP A 517 14.64 -0.39 -25.44
CA TRP A 517 15.51 -0.25 -26.59
C TRP A 517 14.87 -0.74 -27.88
N GLU A 518 14.18 -1.89 -27.90
CA GLU A 518 13.59 -2.40 -29.15
C GLU A 518 12.50 -1.43 -29.67
N GLU A 519 11.59 -1.01 -28.79
CA GLU A 519 10.50 -0.10 -29.15
C GLU A 519 11.01 1.30 -29.49
N ILE A 520 11.98 1.85 -28.73
CA ILE A 520 12.57 3.16 -29.05
C ILE A 520 13.38 3.08 -30.35
N ASN A 521 14.18 2.04 -30.54
CA ASN A 521 14.95 1.85 -31.77
C ASN A 521 14.02 1.71 -32.98
N LYS A 522 12.90 0.98 -32.81
CA LYS A 522 11.84 0.88 -33.81
C LYS A 522 11.20 2.24 -34.09
N ALA A 523 10.93 3.04 -33.06
CA ALA A 523 10.36 4.38 -33.22
C ALA A 523 11.29 5.30 -34.02
N ILE A 524 12.58 5.35 -33.67
CA ILE A 524 13.58 6.16 -34.37
C ILE A 524 13.72 5.69 -35.84
N SER A 525 13.66 4.39 -36.08
CA SER A 525 13.73 3.82 -37.44
C SER A 525 12.46 4.09 -38.25
N THR A 526 11.30 4.10 -37.60
CA THR A 526 9.99 4.30 -38.26
C THR A 526 9.70 5.77 -38.53
N TYR A 527 10.13 6.64 -37.62
CA TYR A 527 9.90 8.09 -37.65
C TYR A 527 11.24 8.84 -37.57
N PRO A 528 12.09 8.74 -38.60
CA PRO A 528 13.36 9.47 -38.61
C PRO A 528 13.12 10.98 -38.62
N ILE A 529 13.98 11.72 -37.94
CA ILE A 529 13.88 13.17 -37.80
C ILE A 529 15.11 13.84 -38.39
N ASP A 530 14.87 14.82 -39.26
CA ASP A 530 15.88 15.81 -39.65
C ASP A 530 15.90 16.90 -38.57
N VAL A 531 16.92 16.85 -37.70
CA VAL A 531 17.05 17.77 -36.56
C VAL A 531 17.17 19.22 -37.03
N THR A 532 17.88 19.48 -38.12
CA THR A 532 18.03 20.83 -38.69
C THR A 532 16.68 21.39 -39.11
N GLN A 533 15.86 20.60 -39.79
CA GLN A 533 14.53 21.04 -40.18
C GLN A 533 13.57 21.13 -38.98
N TYR A 534 13.66 20.21 -38.02
CA TYR A 534 12.85 20.20 -36.80
C TYR A 534 13.13 21.42 -35.91
N ALA A 535 14.39 21.83 -35.78
CA ALA A 535 14.82 22.90 -34.88
C ALA A 535 14.26 24.28 -35.25
N LYS A 536 13.94 24.53 -36.53
CA LYS A 536 13.45 25.83 -37.03
C LYS A 536 12.24 26.37 -36.27
N GLN A 537 11.39 25.50 -35.74
CA GLN A 537 10.21 25.89 -34.97
C GLN A 537 10.51 26.40 -33.55
N TYR A 538 11.76 26.33 -33.11
CA TYR A 538 12.26 26.80 -31.82
C TYR A 538 13.28 27.94 -31.95
N GLU A 539 13.80 28.18 -33.16
CA GLU A 539 14.88 29.16 -33.42
C GLU A 539 14.57 30.56 -32.89
N GLN A 540 13.37 31.08 -33.19
CA GLN A 540 12.98 32.42 -32.74
C GLN A 540 12.95 32.50 -31.21
N TYR A 541 12.45 31.46 -30.54
CA TYR A 541 12.42 31.40 -29.10
C TYR A 541 13.82 31.39 -28.50
N VAL A 542 14.76 30.64 -29.08
CA VAL A 542 16.15 30.61 -28.61
C VAL A 542 16.80 31.98 -28.74
N LYS A 543 16.59 32.68 -29.87
CA LYS A 543 17.09 34.04 -30.07
C LYS A 543 16.51 35.03 -29.06
N ASP A 544 15.19 34.96 -28.83
CA ASP A 544 14.49 35.87 -27.92
C ASP A 544 14.80 35.61 -26.44
N ASN A 545 15.25 34.41 -26.09
CA ASN A 545 15.49 33.98 -24.71
C ASN A 545 16.96 33.60 -24.44
N MET A 546 17.89 34.10 -25.25
CA MET A 546 19.32 33.74 -25.22
C MET A 546 19.91 33.81 -23.80
N ASP A 547 19.70 34.93 -23.09
CA ASP A 547 20.29 35.13 -21.76
C ASP A 547 19.80 34.07 -20.76
N SER A 548 18.49 33.80 -20.76
CA SER A 548 17.89 32.78 -19.87
C SER A 548 18.36 31.36 -20.20
N ILE A 549 18.62 31.07 -21.48
CA ILE A 549 19.15 29.77 -21.91
C ILE A 549 20.61 29.62 -21.51
N VAL A 550 21.42 30.66 -21.72
CA VAL A 550 22.83 30.68 -21.28
C VAL A 550 22.91 30.46 -19.78
N GLU A 551 22.09 31.15 -18.97
CA GLU A 551 22.07 30.91 -17.52
C GLU A 551 21.68 29.47 -17.16
N ALA A 552 20.68 28.88 -17.83
CA ALA A 552 20.29 27.48 -17.58
C ALA A 552 21.40 26.47 -17.94
N ILE A 553 22.21 26.77 -18.96
CA ILE A 553 23.38 25.95 -19.33
C ILE A 553 24.49 26.11 -18.27
N MET A 554 24.82 27.34 -17.90
CA MET A 554 25.86 27.64 -16.90
C MET A 554 25.53 27.03 -15.53
N ASP A 555 24.27 27.12 -15.13
CA ASP A 555 23.72 26.53 -13.91
C ASP A 555 23.92 25.01 -13.86
N ASN A 556 23.73 24.30 -14.97
CA ASN A 556 24.01 22.87 -15.08
C ASN A 556 25.50 22.53 -15.09
N GLN A 557 26.38 23.48 -15.45
CA GLN A 557 27.84 23.28 -15.35
C GLN A 557 28.34 23.46 -13.91
N GLY A 558 27.61 24.21 -13.08
CA GLY A 558 28.02 24.52 -11.71
C GLY A 558 29.19 25.49 -11.62
N LEU A 559 29.33 26.37 -12.63
CA LEU A 559 30.46 27.29 -12.77
C LEU A 559 29.96 28.73 -12.87
N GLU A 560 30.54 29.63 -12.08
CA GLU A 560 30.36 31.08 -12.23
C GLU A 560 31.61 31.68 -12.90
N ASP A 561 31.65 31.64 -14.23
CA ASP A 561 32.78 32.12 -15.03
C ASP A 561 32.25 32.97 -16.21
N SER A 562 32.69 34.23 -16.28
CA SER A 562 32.25 35.18 -17.31
C SER A 562 32.75 34.84 -18.71
N ASP A 563 33.96 34.28 -18.82
CA ASP A 563 34.56 33.90 -20.10
C ASP A 563 33.87 32.64 -20.62
N LEU A 564 33.56 31.69 -19.74
CA LEU A 564 32.76 30.52 -20.10
C LEU A 564 31.34 30.90 -20.53
N ARG A 565 30.70 31.84 -19.83
CA ARG A 565 29.38 32.36 -20.20
C ARG A 565 29.39 32.97 -21.61
N ALA A 566 30.42 33.74 -21.94
CA ALA A 566 30.61 34.28 -23.29
C ALA A 566 30.81 33.16 -24.32
N ALA A 567 31.63 32.15 -23.99
CA ALA A 567 31.86 31.01 -24.87
C ALA A 567 30.58 30.19 -25.13
N VAL A 568 29.74 29.97 -24.11
CA VAL A 568 28.44 29.30 -24.26
C VAL A 568 27.53 30.10 -25.21
N ARG A 569 27.45 31.42 -25.04
CA ARG A 569 26.68 32.28 -25.95
C ARG A 569 27.16 32.15 -27.40
N THR A 570 28.47 32.28 -27.61
CA THR A 570 29.06 32.15 -28.94
C THR A 570 28.83 30.76 -29.55
N SER A 571 28.88 29.70 -28.74
CA SER A 571 28.56 28.34 -29.17
C SER A 571 27.10 28.22 -29.63
N ILE A 572 26.14 28.82 -28.90
CA ILE A 572 24.73 28.87 -29.32
C ILE A 572 24.59 29.65 -30.63
N GLU A 573 25.16 30.86 -30.72
CA GLU A 573 25.08 31.71 -31.92
C GLU A 573 25.63 30.99 -33.16
N ASN A 574 26.86 30.48 -33.08
CA ASN A 574 27.50 29.74 -34.17
C ASN A 574 26.69 28.49 -34.58
N GLY A 575 26.18 27.77 -33.58
CA GLY A 575 25.38 26.58 -33.79
C GLY A 575 24.09 26.86 -34.56
N TRP A 576 23.36 27.91 -34.19
CA TRP A 576 22.10 28.29 -34.84
C TRP A 576 22.30 29.01 -36.18
N GLU A 577 23.36 29.81 -36.35
CA GLU A 577 23.69 30.47 -37.62
C GLU A 577 24.01 29.45 -38.72
N ASN A 578 24.75 28.39 -38.36
CA ASN A 578 25.17 27.35 -39.31
C ASN A 578 24.25 26.12 -39.32
N TYR A 579 23.25 26.08 -38.44
CA TYR A 579 22.48 24.87 -38.11
C TYR A 579 23.38 23.65 -37.86
N ASP A 580 24.49 23.86 -37.15
CA ASP A 580 25.41 22.78 -36.79
C ASP A 580 24.85 21.99 -35.62
N ILE A 581 24.22 20.86 -35.95
CA ILE A 581 23.60 19.96 -34.96
C ILE A 581 24.63 19.27 -34.05
N ASN A 582 25.93 19.37 -34.34
CA ASN A 582 26.99 18.82 -33.50
C ASN A 582 27.57 19.85 -32.52
N GLU A 583 27.26 21.13 -32.69
CA GLU A 583 27.68 22.20 -31.78
C GLU A 583 26.93 22.06 -30.44
N LEU A 584 27.66 22.04 -29.33
CA LEU A 584 27.06 21.80 -28.00
C LEU A 584 26.03 22.87 -27.64
N GLY A 585 26.35 24.15 -27.92
CA GLY A 585 25.42 25.26 -27.72
C GLY A 585 24.13 25.09 -28.51
N PHE A 586 24.18 24.56 -29.75
CA PHE A 586 22.97 24.25 -30.51
C PHE A 586 22.13 23.17 -29.83
N GLN A 587 22.76 22.06 -29.43
CA GLN A 587 22.07 20.93 -28.80
C GLN A 587 21.42 21.33 -27.47
N ASP A 588 22.18 21.98 -26.59
CA ASP A 588 21.74 22.39 -25.26
C ASP A 588 20.62 23.43 -25.33
N SER A 589 20.77 24.45 -26.19
CA SER A 589 19.72 25.46 -26.34
C SER A 589 18.45 24.91 -26.99
N LEU A 590 18.56 23.99 -27.96
CA LEU A 590 17.40 23.36 -28.57
C LEU A 590 16.64 22.50 -27.58
N ILE A 591 17.31 21.65 -26.78
CA ILE A 591 16.59 20.79 -25.83
C ILE A 591 15.92 21.61 -24.71
N ILE A 592 16.54 22.72 -24.27
CA ILE A 592 15.92 23.65 -23.32
C ILE A 592 14.66 24.26 -23.93
N ALA A 593 14.73 24.74 -25.18
CA ALA A 593 13.57 25.29 -25.87
C ALA A 593 12.45 24.26 -26.08
N MET A 594 12.81 23.01 -26.42
CA MET A 594 11.88 21.88 -26.50
C MET A 594 11.19 21.62 -25.16
N ASN A 595 11.90 21.64 -24.04
CA ASN A 595 11.32 21.41 -22.72
C ASN A 595 10.40 22.56 -22.28
N ARG A 596 10.75 23.81 -22.60
CA ARG A 596 9.98 25.01 -22.21
C ARG A 596 8.75 25.28 -23.08
N LEU A 597 8.83 25.02 -24.38
CA LEU A 597 7.72 25.24 -25.34
C LEU A 597 6.91 23.98 -25.67
N GLY A 598 7.34 22.83 -25.15
CA GLY A 598 6.83 21.53 -25.51
C GLY A 598 7.54 20.92 -26.72
N VAL A 599 7.86 19.63 -26.63
CA VAL A 599 8.28 18.81 -27.77
C VAL A 599 7.12 18.78 -28.76
N LYS A 600 7.35 19.13 -30.03
CA LYS A 600 6.33 19.21 -31.10
C LYS A 600 6.31 17.99 -32.00
#